data_AF-A0A1H9EQR1-F1
#
_entry.id   AF-A0A1H9EQR1-F1
#
_cell.length_a   1.000
_cell.length_b   1.000
_cell.length_c   1.000
_cell.angle_alpha   90.00
_cell.angle_beta   90.00
_cell.angle_gamma   90.00
#
_symmetry.space_group_name_H-M   'P 1'
#
loop_
_entity.id
_entity.type
_entity.pdbx_description
1 polymer ?
#
loop_
_entity_poly.entity_id
_entity_poly.type
_entity_poly.pdbx_seq_one_letter_code
_entity_poly.pdbx_strand_id
1 'polypeptide(L)'
;MTRSEIEAEVRAMLARLQQPDEGWTLDAVPRGDGTPHVEGNGPAYTLVVDADGAEVSRETMDGYEVVYQLLRLQTRRMAMACEQATRKTTMPGWIAPIRAWLPGWLVAQLGTDTYSRSTWIDAHCRLMDHLRGDWGARVRGEHEALLRRYPLTRDERENFTELDLRAYGIWR
;
A
#
# COMPACT_ATOMS: atom_id res chain seq x y z
N MET A 1 24.53 0.51 4.84
CA MET A 1 23.94 -0.75 5.34
C MET A 1 24.34 -1.87 4.40
N THR A 2 24.59 -3.06 4.93
CA THR A 2 24.76 -4.31 4.17
C THR A 2 23.39 -4.93 3.84
N ARG A 3 23.38 -5.95 2.98
CA ARG A 3 22.13 -6.62 2.58
C ARG A 3 21.41 -7.25 3.78
N SER A 4 22.17 -7.93 4.64
CA SER A 4 21.63 -8.56 5.85
C SER A 4 21.13 -7.54 6.87
N GLU A 5 21.76 -6.37 6.95
CA GLU A 5 21.26 -5.25 7.78
C GLU A 5 19.93 -4.71 7.26
N ILE A 6 19.75 -4.57 5.94
CA ILE A 6 18.47 -4.18 5.35
C ILE A 6 17.39 -5.21 5.68
N GLU A 7 17.69 -6.50 5.49
CA GLU A 7 16.73 -7.57 5.79
C GLU A 7 16.36 -7.63 7.27
N ALA A 8 17.34 -7.46 8.17
CA ALA A 8 17.07 -7.39 9.61
C ALA A 8 16.20 -6.18 9.98
N GLU A 9 16.48 -5.01 9.39
CA GLU A 9 15.72 -3.79 9.64
C GLU A 9 14.27 -3.94 9.14
N VAL A 10 14.06 -4.46 7.93
CA VAL A 10 12.69 -4.70 7.41
C VAL A 10 11.94 -5.68 8.31
N ARG A 11 12.56 -6.80 8.70
CA ARG A 11 11.92 -7.75 9.64
C ARG A 11 11.55 -7.11 10.97
N ALA A 12 12.41 -6.25 11.53
CA ALA A 12 12.13 -5.53 12.76
C ALA A 12 10.93 -4.55 12.59
N MET A 13 10.86 -3.85 11.47
CA MET A 13 9.75 -2.95 11.14
C MET A 13 8.43 -3.70 10.92
N LEU A 14 8.47 -4.85 10.24
CA LEU A 14 7.32 -5.73 10.09
C LEU A 14 6.81 -6.27 11.43
N ALA A 15 7.72 -6.66 12.33
CA ALA A 15 7.36 -7.06 13.69
C ALA A 15 6.70 -5.91 14.48
N ARG A 16 7.17 -4.67 14.29
CA ARG A 16 6.56 -3.46 14.88
C ARG A 16 5.14 -3.20 14.39
N LEU A 17 4.83 -3.63 13.18
CA LEU A 17 3.48 -3.63 12.60
C LEU A 17 2.67 -4.88 12.97
N GLN A 18 3.12 -5.71 13.92
CA GLN A 18 2.47 -6.98 14.27
C GLN A 18 2.32 -7.94 13.08
N GLN A 19 3.20 -7.84 12.08
CA GLN A 19 3.26 -8.71 10.91
C GLN A 19 4.62 -9.39 10.82
N PRO A 20 5.05 -10.15 11.85
CA PRO A 20 6.38 -10.77 11.84
C PRO A 20 6.52 -11.74 10.67
N ASP A 21 7.63 -11.63 9.95
CA ASP A 21 8.00 -12.54 8.87
C ASP A 21 9.48 -12.88 9.00
N GLU A 22 9.77 -13.99 9.70
CA GLU A 22 11.15 -14.45 9.93
C GLU A 22 11.83 -14.87 8.62
N GLY A 23 11.04 -15.31 7.63
CA GLY A 23 11.50 -15.74 6.32
C GLY A 23 11.67 -14.59 5.33
N TRP A 24 11.38 -13.35 5.73
CA TRP A 24 11.48 -12.22 4.83
C TRP A 24 12.93 -12.00 4.38
N THR A 25 13.14 -11.98 3.07
CA THR A 25 14.43 -11.73 2.42
C THR A 25 14.25 -10.77 1.26
N LEU A 26 15.31 -10.06 0.90
CA LEU A 26 15.31 -9.25 -0.30
C LEU A 26 15.24 -10.13 -1.54
N ASP A 27 14.36 -9.79 -2.47
CA ASP A 27 14.37 -10.40 -3.79
C ASP A 27 15.65 -10.01 -4.53
N ALA A 28 16.37 -11.00 -5.06
CA ALA A 28 17.57 -10.79 -5.88
C ALA A 28 17.28 -10.89 -7.38
N VAL A 29 16.09 -11.37 -7.74
CA VAL A 29 15.68 -11.61 -9.12
C VAL A 29 14.29 -11.04 -9.35
N PRO A 30 13.99 -10.58 -10.56
CA PRO A 30 12.69 -10.04 -10.90
C PRO A 30 11.61 -11.12 -10.81
N ARG A 31 10.47 -10.77 -10.21
CA ARG A 31 9.27 -11.62 -10.17
C ARG A 31 8.37 -11.44 -11.39
N GLY A 32 8.51 -10.32 -12.10
CA GLY A 32 7.71 -9.98 -13.29
C GLY A 32 6.29 -9.46 -12.99
N ASP A 33 5.94 -9.30 -11.71
CA ASP A 33 4.61 -8.85 -11.24
C ASP A 33 4.61 -7.39 -10.77
N GLY A 34 5.66 -6.63 -11.06
CA GLY A 34 5.86 -5.27 -10.56
C GLY A 34 6.39 -5.19 -9.12
N THR A 35 6.67 -6.31 -8.46
CA THR A 35 7.39 -6.32 -7.18
C THR A 35 8.87 -6.02 -7.42
N PRO A 36 9.46 -5.04 -6.71
CA PRO A 36 10.86 -4.69 -6.91
C PRO A 36 11.80 -5.81 -6.45
N HIS A 37 12.92 -5.96 -7.14
CA HIS A 37 14.10 -6.67 -6.65
C HIS A 37 15.25 -5.69 -6.38
N VAL A 38 16.19 -6.12 -5.53
CA VAL A 38 17.33 -5.31 -5.10
C VAL A 38 18.63 -5.96 -5.55
N GLU A 39 19.36 -5.21 -6.38
CA GLU A 39 20.68 -5.56 -6.86
C GLU A 39 21.77 -4.86 -6.05
N GLY A 40 22.92 -5.53 -5.92
CA GLY A 40 24.09 -5.02 -5.21
C GLY A 40 24.25 -5.58 -3.79
N ASN A 41 25.47 -5.44 -3.27
CA ASN A 41 25.87 -5.92 -1.94
C ASN A 41 26.20 -4.77 -0.97
N GLY A 42 25.85 -3.54 -1.35
CA GLY A 42 26.12 -2.32 -0.59
C GLY A 42 27.48 -1.68 -0.89
N PRO A 43 27.70 -0.44 -0.43
CA PRO A 43 26.76 0.39 0.35
C PRO A 43 25.66 1.06 -0.50
N ALA A 44 25.80 1.03 -1.83
CA ALA A 44 24.77 1.45 -2.79
C ALA A 44 24.05 0.23 -3.36
N TYR A 45 22.75 0.38 -3.59
CA TYR A 45 21.86 -0.64 -4.10
C TYR A 45 21.11 -0.10 -5.29
N THR A 46 20.71 -0.98 -6.20
CA THR A 46 19.81 -0.63 -7.29
C THR A 46 18.48 -1.31 -7.04
N LEU A 47 17.43 -0.51 -6.86
CA LEU A 47 16.05 -0.98 -6.81
C LEU A 47 15.53 -1.02 -8.25
N VAL A 48 15.16 -2.20 -8.71
CA VAL A 48 14.65 -2.42 -10.06
C VAL A 48 13.22 -2.92 -9.95
N VAL A 49 12.32 -2.34 -10.76
CA VAL A 49 10.93 -2.77 -10.86
C VAL A 49 10.70 -3.26 -12.27
N ASP A 50 10.36 -4.55 -12.40
CA ASP A 50 9.97 -5.18 -13.65
C ASP A 50 8.49 -5.55 -13.64
N ALA A 51 7.77 -5.19 -14.68
CA ALA A 51 6.38 -5.58 -14.89
C ALA A 51 6.18 -6.09 -16.33
N ASP A 52 5.48 -7.21 -16.48
CA ASP A 52 5.17 -7.80 -17.79
C ASP A 52 6.41 -8.06 -18.68
N GLY A 53 7.54 -8.39 -18.05
CA GLY A 53 8.80 -8.67 -18.74
C GLY A 53 9.56 -7.42 -19.22
N ALA A 54 9.17 -6.23 -18.78
CA ALA A 54 9.86 -4.98 -19.06
C ALA A 54 10.24 -4.23 -17.79
N GLU A 55 11.45 -3.65 -17.80
CA GLU A 55 11.92 -2.75 -16.73
C GLU A 55 11.10 -1.46 -16.76
N VAL A 56 10.39 -1.19 -15.66
CA VAL A 56 9.58 0.01 -15.47
C VAL A 56 10.40 1.13 -14.83
N SER A 57 11.27 0.78 -13.88
CA SER A 57 12.12 1.76 -13.20
C SER A 57 13.38 1.12 -12.64
N ARG A 58 14.45 1.91 -12.64
CA ARG A 58 15.74 1.56 -12.03
C ARG A 58 16.29 2.77 -11.30
N GLU A 59 16.49 2.64 -10.00
CA GLU A 59 16.98 3.71 -9.15
C GLU A 59 18.12 3.22 -8.25
N THR A 60 19.24 3.93 -8.25
CA THR A 60 20.34 3.68 -7.32
C THR A 60 20.14 4.50 -6.05
N MET A 61 20.19 3.83 -4.90
CA MET A 61 19.92 4.42 -3.60
C MET A 61 20.77 3.77 -2.50
N ASP A 62 20.85 4.41 -1.34
CA ASP A 62 21.50 3.82 -0.17
C ASP A 62 20.59 2.79 0.52
N GLY A 63 21.16 1.97 1.41
CA GLY A 63 20.41 0.92 2.07
C GLY A 63 19.26 1.41 2.97
N TYR A 64 19.33 2.64 3.49
CA TYR A 64 18.25 3.19 4.31
C TYR A 64 17.05 3.56 3.42
N GLU A 65 17.32 4.14 2.26
CA GLU A 65 16.30 4.44 1.26
C GLU A 65 15.67 3.15 0.70
N VAL A 66 16.44 2.07 0.54
CA VAL A 66 15.88 0.74 0.19
C VAL A 66 14.85 0.29 1.22
N VAL A 67 15.19 0.36 2.51
CA VAL A 67 14.26 -0.01 3.60
C VAL A 67 12.98 0.83 3.52
N TYR A 68 13.12 2.15 3.35
CA TYR A 68 11.97 3.07 3.20
C TYR A 68 11.07 2.65 2.03
N GLN A 69 11.64 2.43 0.83
CA GLN A 69 10.85 2.14 -0.37
C GLN A 69 10.11 0.80 -0.26
N LEU A 70 10.76 -0.22 0.30
CA LEU A 70 10.15 -1.53 0.48
C LEU A 70 8.99 -1.48 1.49
N LEU A 71 9.21 -0.81 2.63
CA LEU A 71 8.15 -0.67 3.64
C LEU A 71 7.01 0.20 3.12
N ARG A 72 7.30 1.31 2.42
CA ARG A 72 6.28 2.15 1.77
C ARG A 72 5.38 1.35 0.82
N LEU A 73 5.95 0.47 0.01
CA LEU A 73 5.15 -0.40 -0.87
C LEU A 73 4.30 -1.39 -0.08
N GLN A 74 4.90 -2.02 0.93
CA GLN A 74 4.23 -3.01 1.77
C GLN A 74 3.07 -2.40 2.57
N THR A 75 3.30 -1.27 3.26
CA THR A 75 2.27 -0.56 4.03
C THR A 75 1.17 0.00 3.14
N ARG A 76 1.50 0.42 1.91
CA ARG A 76 0.47 0.80 0.94
C ARG A 76 -0.44 -0.38 0.60
N ARG A 77 0.13 -1.57 0.34
CA ARG A 77 -0.65 -2.79 0.07
C ARG A 77 -1.55 -3.15 1.27
N MET A 78 -1.02 -3.07 2.49
CA MET A 78 -1.79 -3.28 3.73
C MET A 78 -2.96 -2.29 3.85
N ALA A 79 -2.70 -0.99 3.65
CA ALA A 79 -3.73 0.05 3.71
C ALA A 79 -4.84 -0.16 2.68
N MET A 80 -4.47 -0.50 1.43
CA MET A 80 -5.44 -0.79 0.37
C MET A 80 -6.25 -2.06 0.68
N ALA A 81 -5.63 -3.09 1.26
CA ALA A 81 -6.35 -4.30 1.68
C ALA A 81 -7.37 -4.02 2.78
N CYS A 82 -7.01 -3.19 3.78
CA CYS A 82 -7.94 -2.76 4.83
C CYS A 82 -9.09 -1.92 4.28
N GLU A 83 -8.82 -1.02 3.34
CA GLU A 83 -9.85 -0.23 2.69
C GLU A 83 -10.80 -1.14 1.89
N GLN A 84 -10.26 -2.07 1.09
CA GLN A 84 -11.06 -3.04 0.34
C GLN A 84 -11.93 -3.91 1.26
N ALA A 85 -11.40 -4.34 2.41
CA ALA A 85 -12.14 -5.15 3.37
C ALA A 85 -13.30 -4.40 4.06
N THR A 86 -13.25 -3.07 4.09
CA THR A 86 -14.25 -2.22 4.75
C THR A 86 -15.24 -1.58 3.77
N ARG A 87 -15.01 -1.71 2.46
CA ARG A 87 -15.92 -1.19 1.43
C ARG A 87 -17.31 -1.82 1.55
N LYS A 88 -18.33 -0.95 1.50
CA LYS A 88 -19.72 -1.36 1.39
C LYS A 88 -20.15 -1.18 -0.06
N THR A 89 -20.57 -2.26 -0.71
CA THR A 89 -21.21 -2.16 -2.02
C THR A 89 -22.69 -1.83 -1.84
N THR A 90 -23.11 -0.71 -2.40
CA THR A 90 -24.50 -0.27 -2.42
C THR A 90 -25.08 -0.51 -3.81
N MET A 91 -26.31 -1.05 -3.86
CA MET A 91 -27.06 -1.15 -5.11
C MET A 91 -28.14 -0.09 -5.18
N PRO A 92 -28.52 0.35 -6.39
CA PRO A 92 -29.72 1.14 -6.59
C PRO A 92 -30.94 0.42 -6.02
N GLY A 93 -31.82 1.16 -5.32
CA GLY A 93 -32.96 0.58 -4.59
C GLY A 93 -33.96 -0.19 -5.45
N TRP A 94 -34.06 0.15 -6.74
CA TRP A 94 -34.90 -0.58 -7.70
C TRP A 94 -34.28 -1.93 -8.14
N ILE A 95 -32.97 -2.12 -7.95
CA ILE A 95 -32.22 -3.34 -8.30
C ILE A 95 -32.08 -4.28 -7.09
N ALA A 96 -32.02 -3.72 -5.88
CA ALA A 96 -31.91 -4.48 -4.63
C ALA A 96 -32.85 -5.72 -4.53
N PRO A 97 -34.16 -5.66 -4.88
CA PRO A 97 -35.05 -6.82 -4.78
C PRO A 97 -34.77 -7.93 -5.80
N ILE A 98 -34.10 -7.63 -6.92
CA ILE A 98 -33.81 -8.59 -7.99
C ILE A 98 -32.35 -9.04 -8.03
N ARG A 99 -31.52 -8.57 -7.08
CA ARG A 99 -30.08 -8.87 -7.03
C ARG A 99 -29.77 -10.36 -7.15
N ALA A 100 -30.51 -11.22 -6.46
CA ALA A 100 -30.27 -12.67 -6.45
C ALA A 100 -30.50 -13.35 -7.82
N TRP A 101 -31.17 -12.65 -8.74
CA TRP A 101 -31.52 -13.13 -10.08
C TRP A 101 -30.59 -12.55 -11.15
N LEU A 102 -29.74 -11.58 -10.79
CA LEU A 102 -28.83 -10.95 -11.72
C LEU A 102 -27.48 -11.70 -11.79
N PRO A 103 -26.91 -11.87 -12.99
CA PRO A 103 -25.53 -12.34 -13.14
C PRO A 103 -24.55 -11.46 -12.35
N GLY A 104 -23.53 -12.06 -11.73
CA GLY A 104 -22.56 -11.34 -10.89
C GLY A 104 -21.80 -10.20 -11.59
N TRP A 105 -21.58 -10.31 -12.91
CA TRP A 105 -20.93 -9.25 -13.70
C TRP A 105 -21.82 -8.01 -13.88
N LEU A 106 -23.15 -8.20 -13.98
CA LEU A 106 -24.14 -7.12 -14.08
C LEU A 106 -24.26 -6.39 -12.74
N VAL A 107 -24.25 -7.17 -11.64
CA VAL A 107 -24.18 -6.67 -10.26
C VAL A 107 -22.96 -5.78 -10.05
N ALA A 108 -21.80 -6.18 -10.56
CA ALA A 108 -20.56 -5.42 -10.45
C ALA A 108 -20.59 -4.09 -11.23
N GLN A 109 -21.28 -4.03 -12.37
CA GLN A 109 -21.44 -2.80 -13.15
C GLN A 109 -22.45 -1.80 -12.55
N LEU A 110 -23.42 -2.30 -11.78
CA LEU A 110 -24.53 -1.51 -11.26
C LEU A 110 -24.36 -1.10 -9.79
N GLY A 111 -23.46 -1.77 -9.06
CA GLY A 111 -23.12 -1.39 -7.69
C GLY A 111 -22.17 -0.19 -7.65
N THR A 112 -22.45 0.78 -6.78
CA THR A 112 -21.45 1.74 -6.34
C THR A 112 -20.83 1.24 -5.04
N ASP A 113 -19.54 1.46 -4.83
CA ASP A 113 -18.91 1.16 -3.55
C ASP A 113 -18.58 2.46 -2.77
N THR A 114 -18.34 2.31 -1.48
CA THR A 114 -17.88 3.41 -0.63
C THR A 114 -16.37 3.63 -0.77
N TYR A 115 -15.80 3.44 -1.98
CA TYR A 115 -14.38 3.64 -2.20
C TYR A 115 -13.99 5.10 -1.96
N SER A 116 -12.82 5.28 -1.34
CA SER A 116 -12.22 6.59 -1.13
C SER A 116 -10.71 6.48 -1.11
N ARG A 117 -10.03 7.24 -2.00
CA ARG A 117 -8.57 7.37 -1.93
C ARG A 117 -8.09 7.93 -0.59
N SER A 118 -8.80 8.89 -0.01
CA SER A 118 -8.42 9.46 1.29
C SER A 118 -8.40 8.43 2.40
N THR A 119 -9.28 7.42 2.36
CA THR A 119 -9.34 6.35 3.37
C THR A 119 -8.04 5.53 3.42
N TRP A 120 -7.57 4.98 2.29
CA TRP A 120 -6.32 4.21 2.30
C TRP A 120 -5.07 5.10 2.37
N ILE A 121 -5.13 6.35 1.89
CA ILE A 121 -4.03 7.32 2.02
C ILE A 121 -3.78 7.64 3.50
N ASP A 122 -4.83 7.92 4.27
CA ASP A 122 -4.74 8.18 5.72
C ASP A 122 -4.11 6.99 6.44
N ALA A 123 -4.61 5.78 6.18
CA ALA A 123 -4.08 4.57 6.76
C ALA A 123 -2.61 4.32 6.39
N HIS A 124 -2.22 4.56 5.14
CA HIS A 124 -0.83 4.44 4.71
C HIS A 124 0.08 5.43 5.45
N CYS A 125 -0.36 6.69 5.63
CA CYS A 125 0.38 7.67 6.41
C CYS A 125 0.55 7.22 7.87
N ARG A 126 -0.50 6.71 8.52
CA ARG A 126 -0.46 6.23 9.91
C ARG A 126 0.44 5.00 10.08
N LEU A 127 0.41 4.06 9.14
CA LEU A 127 1.32 2.91 9.12
C LEU A 127 2.78 3.34 9.05
N MET A 128 3.11 4.26 8.13
CA MET A 128 4.48 4.74 7.97
C MET A 128 4.94 5.62 9.15
N ASP A 129 4.05 6.43 9.72
CA ASP A 129 4.31 7.24 10.92
C ASP A 129 4.61 6.37 12.15
N HIS A 130 3.86 5.28 12.32
CA HIS A 130 4.07 4.30 13.41
C HIS A 130 5.42 3.59 13.31
N LEU A 131 5.87 3.30 12.09
CA LEU A 131 7.24 2.84 11.84
C LEU A 131 8.23 3.94 12.22
N ARG A 132 8.11 5.12 11.59
CA ARG A 132 8.92 6.31 11.86
C ARG A 132 8.20 7.60 11.44
N GLY A 133 8.21 8.61 12.31
CA GLY A 133 7.49 9.87 12.05
C GLY A 133 7.97 10.65 10.82
N ASP A 134 9.27 10.61 10.49
CA ASP A 134 9.82 11.23 9.28
C ASP A 134 9.30 10.57 8.00
N TRP A 135 9.09 9.25 8.03
CA TRP A 135 8.52 8.51 6.91
C TRP A 135 7.04 8.80 6.70
N GLY A 136 6.26 8.88 7.79
CA GLY A 136 4.86 9.29 7.74
C GLY A 136 4.70 10.68 7.11
N ALA A 137 5.54 11.64 7.51
CA ALA A 137 5.54 12.98 6.93
C ALA A 137 5.89 12.97 5.43
N ARG A 138 6.88 12.19 5.01
CA ARG A 138 7.28 12.05 3.60
C ARG A 138 6.15 11.49 2.74
N VAL A 139 5.53 10.39 3.16
CA VAL A 139 4.41 9.77 2.44
C VAL A 139 3.19 10.70 2.38
N ARG A 140 2.91 11.45 3.44
CA ARG A 140 1.86 12.47 3.43
C ARG A 140 2.12 13.54 2.36
N GLY A 141 3.34 14.06 2.28
CA GLY A 141 3.73 15.05 1.26
C GLY A 141 3.59 14.52 -0.17
N GLU A 142 3.94 13.25 -0.40
CA GLU A 142 3.74 12.57 -1.70
C GLU A 142 2.25 12.50 -2.08
N HIS A 143 1.38 12.09 -1.14
CA HIS A 143 -0.07 12.01 -1.40
C HIS A 143 -0.71 13.38 -1.55
N GLU A 144 -0.28 14.39 -0.79
CA GLU A 144 -0.73 15.77 -0.99
C GLU A 144 -0.37 16.30 -2.37
N ALA A 145 0.81 15.95 -2.90
CA ALA A 145 1.19 16.29 -4.27
C ALA A 145 0.31 15.55 -5.30
N LEU A 146 0.04 14.26 -5.06
CA LEU A 146 -0.86 13.46 -5.90
C LEU A 146 -2.27 14.04 -5.93
N LEU A 147 -2.84 14.38 -4.77
CA LEU A 147 -4.20 14.92 -4.65
C LEU A 147 -4.32 16.36 -5.17
N ARG A 148 -3.23 17.14 -5.17
CA ARG A 148 -3.20 18.43 -5.89
C ARG A 148 -3.33 18.24 -7.40
N ARG A 149 -2.69 17.21 -7.96
CA ARG A 149 -2.74 16.90 -9.40
C ARG A 149 -4.02 16.17 -9.80
N TYR A 150 -4.51 15.28 -8.94
CA TYR A 150 -5.68 14.43 -9.15
C TYR A 150 -6.62 14.53 -7.94
N PRO A 151 -7.38 15.63 -7.83
CA PRO A 151 -8.27 15.87 -6.70
C PRO A 151 -9.25 14.71 -6.46
N LEU A 152 -9.67 14.57 -5.20
CA LEU A 152 -10.74 13.65 -4.85
C LEU A 152 -12.04 14.02 -5.58
N THR A 153 -12.82 13.03 -5.99
CA THR A 153 -14.20 13.27 -6.41
C THR A 153 -15.05 13.68 -5.21
N ARG A 154 -16.30 14.08 -5.46
CA ARG A 154 -17.25 14.35 -4.38
C ARG A 154 -17.51 13.09 -3.55
N ASP A 155 -17.78 11.98 -4.22
CA ASP A 155 -18.09 10.71 -3.58
C ASP A 155 -16.90 10.22 -2.74
N GLU A 156 -15.66 10.32 -3.24
CA GLU A 156 -14.48 9.94 -2.45
C GLU A 156 -14.34 10.77 -1.17
N ARG A 157 -14.72 12.05 -1.19
CA ARG A 157 -14.71 12.90 0.02
C ARG A 157 -15.82 12.49 1.01
N GLU A 158 -17.01 12.20 0.50
CA GLU A 158 -18.17 11.79 1.32
C GLU A 158 -17.98 10.38 1.90
N ASN A 159 -17.29 9.50 1.19
CA ASN A 159 -17.01 8.12 1.59
C ASN A 159 -15.82 7.97 2.55
N PHE A 160 -15.11 9.05 2.89
CA PHE A 160 -13.96 8.97 3.79
C PHE A 160 -14.36 8.30 5.11
N THR A 161 -13.57 7.31 5.52
CA THR A 161 -13.70 6.63 6.80
C THR A 161 -12.31 6.36 7.34
N GLU A 162 -12.11 6.61 8.62
CA GLU A 162 -10.86 6.23 9.27
C GLU A 162 -10.81 4.71 9.45
N LEU A 163 -9.77 4.06 8.92
CA LEU A 163 -9.60 2.61 9.05
C LEU A 163 -9.12 2.22 10.45
N ASP A 164 -9.63 1.09 10.93
CA ASP A 164 -9.14 0.44 12.15
C ASP A 164 -7.83 -0.30 11.86
N LEU A 165 -6.74 0.19 12.44
CA LEU A 165 -5.39 -0.35 12.26
C LEU A 165 -4.86 -1.06 13.52
N ARG A 166 -5.74 -1.46 14.45
CA ARG A 166 -5.34 -2.16 15.68
C ARG A 166 -4.62 -3.47 15.43
N ALA A 167 -4.96 -4.16 14.34
CA ALA A 167 -4.26 -5.36 13.88
C ALA A 167 -2.77 -5.12 13.52
N TYR A 168 -2.36 -3.84 13.39
CA TYR A 168 -0.98 -3.43 13.15
C TYR A 168 -0.35 -2.72 14.36
N GLY A 169 -1.00 -2.79 15.53
CA GLY A 169 -0.54 -2.14 16.75
C GLY A 169 -0.83 -0.63 16.85
N ILE A 170 -1.69 -0.09 15.98
CA ILE A 170 -2.05 1.33 15.95
C ILE A 170 -3.44 1.52 16.57
N TRP A 171 -3.53 2.33 17.63
CA TRP A 171 -4.74 2.44 18.46
C TRP A 171 -5.53 3.74 18.26
N ARG A 172 -4.94 4.71 17.56
CA ARG A 172 -5.52 5.99 17.14
C ARG A 172 -4.80 6.46 15.89
#